data_AF-W3WYS9-F1
#
_entry.id   AF-W3WYS9-F1
#
_cell.length_a   1.000
_cell.length_b   1.000
_cell.length_c   1.000
_cell.angle_alpha   90.00
_cell.angle_beta   90.00
_cell.angle_gamma   90.00
#
_symmetry.space_group_name_H-M   'P 1'
#
loop_
_entity.id
_entity.type
_entity.pdbx_description
1 polymer ?
#
loop_
_entity_poly.entity_id
_entity_poly.type
_entity_poly.pdbx_seq_one_letter_code
_entity_poly.pdbx_strand_id
1 'polypeptide(L)'
;MEPNISGEESSQLVQYNGSGMLDMTFELFRAHDKSQWRALDRSRDLYEDDGAGNVSLQYALVTRYERGKLPYNLHSIVVQSPYLRNFLATVFDGYPGVYTTTKTIKFSAPFPQFYFRWNKFLQCMEQEENKTALMHIRLLYDVMAKIMDPLRATAKDLLGNGLIDFEHLFALFEPGTQVYAKIHGQDRMLITKHYNTDRGLLSCMFIDMDGKSFGWSSHSMSIKAFEGMLPISDLPFIPIQFLADKSIRQRMVDRGRRFEQLNGTKHMAYSGIASIKEKKVLITDGRIVIEPVKDLTPKIQAQMTDEELACCTPEVHAYCLTNKDWGTFIVDNIGDIAWDDHAFDALVLQPEVKKVILSFVQVQLSQKNNFDDIIRGKGKGIVILLQGDAGVGKTLTAESVAEKIRQPLYVMSAGELGITAVEVETNLRRVMDRCTAWRAILLLDECDVFLEKRSESSLVKNQLVAVFLRLLEYYQGVLFLTTNRISAFDPAFESRIHLTIDYPMLDRQARQRIWGNFINAESQPSITADHLRILGHLGLNGRQIKHVVKTAALLATAEQTTLRFEHIETVIKVKGLELHQEKHDEDE
;
A
#
# COMPACT_ATOMS: atom_id res chain seq x y z
N MET A 1 -86.48 50.75 -15.60
CA MET A 1 -86.48 51.37 -14.27
C MET A 1 -85.68 50.45 -13.37
N GLU A 2 -84.60 51.00 -12.79
CA GLU A 2 -83.90 50.53 -11.58
C GLU A 2 -83.16 49.16 -11.61
N PRO A 3 -82.19 48.90 -10.70
CA PRO A 3 -80.93 49.62 -10.57
C PRO A 3 -79.71 48.69 -10.30
N ASN A 4 -78.56 49.33 -10.17
CA ASN A 4 -77.25 48.89 -9.70
C ASN A 4 -77.27 48.40 -8.23
N ILE A 5 -76.56 47.31 -7.88
CA ILE A 5 -76.02 47.07 -6.52
C ILE A 5 -74.63 46.42 -6.64
N SER A 6 -73.65 47.17 -6.14
CA SER A 6 -72.26 46.83 -5.85
C SER A 6 -72.12 45.76 -4.76
N GLY A 7 -71.10 44.91 -4.89
CA GLY A 7 -70.56 44.08 -3.80
C GLY A 7 -69.07 43.84 -4.05
N GLU A 8 -68.24 44.46 -3.22
CA GLU A 8 -66.79 44.31 -3.16
C GLU A 8 -66.38 42.85 -2.85
N GLU A 9 -65.43 42.28 -3.60
CA GLU A 9 -64.59 41.21 -3.09
C GLU A 9 -63.14 41.71 -3.00
N SER A 10 -62.63 41.68 -1.79
CA SER A 10 -61.35 42.19 -1.35
C SER A 10 -60.20 41.39 -1.98
N SER A 11 -59.51 41.99 -2.95
CA SER A 11 -58.25 41.46 -3.48
C SER A 11 -57.14 41.62 -2.43
N GLN A 12 -56.71 40.50 -1.83
CA GLN A 12 -55.47 40.48 -1.04
C GLN A 12 -54.30 40.88 -1.95
N LEU A 13 -53.72 42.04 -1.67
CA LEU A 13 -52.54 42.57 -2.36
C LEU A 13 -51.37 41.59 -2.22
N VAL A 14 -51.03 40.93 -3.32
CA VAL A 14 -49.82 40.11 -3.48
C VAL A 14 -48.61 41.03 -3.37
N GLN A 15 -47.94 41.03 -2.22
CA GLN A 15 -46.73 41.84 -2.00
C GLN A 15 -45.51 41.13 -2.59
N TYR A 16 -45.01 41.66 -3.70
CA TYR A 16 -43.68 41.34 -4.21
C TYR A 16 -42.65 42.13 -3.40
N ASN A 17 -41.62 41.46 -2.90
CA ASN A 17 -40.52 42.12 -2.20
C ASN A 17 -39.53 42.77 -3.21
N GLY A 18 -38.52 43.50 -2.70
CA GLY A 18 -37.49 44.15 -3.52
C GLY A 18 -36.62 43.21 -4.38
N SER A 19 -36.85 41.89 -4.34
CA SER A 19 -36.20 40.88 -5.20
C SER A 19 -37.11 40.29 -6.29
N GLY A 20 -38.37 40.75 -6.39
CA GLY A 20 -39.33 40.25 -7.38
C GLY A 20 -39.89 38.85 -7.08
N MET A 21 -39.75 38.37 -5.84
CA MET A 21 -40.28 37.10 -5.37
C MET A 21 -41.41 37.30 -4.35
N LEU A 22 -42.28 36.29 -4.24
CA LEU A 22 -43.32 36.12 -3.24
C LEU A 22 -42.72 35.55 -1.96
N ASP A 23 -43.07 36.17 -0.84
CA ASP A 23 -42.69 35.75 0.51
C ASP A 23 -43.51 34.52 0.98
N MET A 24 -43.64 33.51 0.12
CA MET A 24 -44.47 32.32 0.33
C MET A 24 -43.75 31.04 -0.08
N THR A 25 -44.26 29.90 0.40
CA THR A 25 -43.82 28.56 -0.02
C THR A 25 -44.75 28.02 -1.09
N PHE A 26 -44.22 27.48 -2.18
CA PHE A 26 -44.98 26.75 -3.18
C PHE A 26 -44.92 25.24 -2.89
N GLU A 27 -46.06 24.63 -2.59
CA GLU A 27 -46.14 23.23 -2.18
C GLU A 27 -46.54 22.32 -3.35
N LEU A 28 -45.79 21.23 -3.55
CA LEU A 28 -46.06 20.22 -4.58
C LEU A 28 -46.26 18.85 -3.93
N PHE A 29 -47.13 18.01 -4.50
CA PHE A 29 -47.41 16.65 -4.03
C PHE A 29 -47.34 15.62 -5.15
N ARG A 30 -46.92 14.39 -4.82
CA ARG A 30 -47.11 13.20 -5.68
C ARG A 30 -47.42 11.95 -4.86
N ALA A 31 -48.11 10.99 -5.48
CA ALA A 31 -48.55 9.77 -4.80
C ALA A 31 -47.46 8.69 -4.67
N HIS A 32 -46.53 8.60 -5.63
CA HIS A 32 -45.40 7.66 -5.64
C HIS A 32 -44.36 8.13 -6.68
N ASP A 33 -43.21 7.44 -6.75
CA ASP A 33 -42.03 7.82 -7.56
C ASP A 33 -42.30 8.07 -9.05
N LYS A 34 -43.21 7.30 -9.65
CA LYS A 34 -43.65 7.39 -11.05
C LYS A 34 -44.76 8.42 -11.31
N SER A 35 -45.35 8.98 -10.26
CA SER A 35 -46.39 10.01 -10.41
C SER A 35 -45.78 11.38 -10.73
N GLN A 36 -46.50 12.17 -11.54
CA GLN A 36 -46.17 13.58 -11.76
C GLN A 36 -46.39 14.42 -10.48
N TRP A 37 -45.61 15.49 -10.34
CA TRP A 37 -45.77 16.48 -9.26
C TRP A 37 -46.94 17.40 -9.57
N ARG A 38 -47.82 17.64 -8.58
CA ARG A 38 -48.99 18.52 -8.69
C ARG A 38 -48.97 19.58 -7.59
N ALA A 39 -49.49 20.78 -7.84
CA ALA A 39 -49.63 21.79 -6.80
C ALA A 39 -50.55 21.27 -5.69
N LEU A 40 -50.13 21.47 -4.43
CA LEU A 40 -50.90 21.12 -3.26
C LEU A 40 -51.82 22.31 -2.92
N ASP A 41 -53.03 22.32 -3.45
CA ASP A 41 -54.00 23.39 -3.18
C ASP A 41 -55.19 22.90 -2.33
N ARG A 42 -55.59 23.71 -1.34
CA ARG A 42 -56.77 23.51 -0.47
C ARG A 42 -57.93 24.46 -0.82
N SER A 43 -57.81 25.33 -1.82
CA SER A 43 -58.83 26.33 -2.16
C SER A 43 -58.89 26.67 -3.67
N ARG A 44 -59.62 25.84 -4.44
CA ARG A 44 -60.20 26.07 -5.78
C ARG A 44 -59.27 26.34 -6.99
N ASP A 45 -59.54 25.53 -8.02
CA ASP A 45 -59.63 25.86 -9.45
C ASP A 45 -58.52 26.73 -10.06
N LEU A 46 -57.42 26.10 -10.49
CA LEU A 46 -56.93 26.11 -11.88
C LEU A 46 -55.58 25.38 -11.97
N TYR A 47 -55.32 24.84 -13.16
CA TYR A 47 -54.08 24.25 -13.68
C TYR A 47 -53.93 22.73 -13.52
N GLU A 48 -54.69 22.00 -14.33
CA GLU A 48 -54.10 20.91 -15.13
C GLU A 48 -53.14 21.54 -16.15
N ASP A 49 -51.84 21.50 -15.87
CA ASP A 49 -50.79 21.28 -16.87
C ASP A 49 -49.45 21.23 -16.11
N ASP A 50 -48.69 20.16 -16.29
CA ASP A 50 -47.27 19.95 -16.63
C ASP A 50 -46.24 21.12 -16.49
N GLY A 51 -46.63 22.33 -16.09
CA GLY A 51 -45.94 23.61 -16.14
C GLY A 51 -45.68 24.30 -14.79
N ALA A 52 -45.40 23.54 -13.72
CA ALA A 52 -44.90 24.10 -12.45
C ALA A 52 -43.60 24.93 -12.59
N GLY A 53 -42.93 24.87 -13.74
CA GLY A 53 -41.64 25.50 -14.01
C GLY A 53 -41.63 27.03 -13.88
N ASN A 54 -42.60 27.74 -14.47
CA ASN A 54 -42.53 29.22 -14.51
C ASN A 54 -43.20 29.91 -13.32
N VAL A 55 -44.25 29.33 -12.74
CA VAL A 55 -44.97 29.90 -11.60
C VAL A 55 -44.18 29.70 -10.30
N SER A 56 -43.60 28.51 -10.12
CA SER A 56 -42.82 28.23 -8.90
C SER A 56 -41.56 29.10 -8.77
N LEU A 57 -41.05 29.67 -9.86
CA LEU A 57 -39.90 30.60 -9.88
C LEU A 57 -40.17 31.91 -9.14
N GLN A 58 -41.44 32.24 -8.92
CA GLN A 58 -41.84 33.45 -8.19
C GLN A 58 -41.77 33.26 -6.68
N TYR A 59 -41.64 32.03 -6.15
CA TYR A 59 -41.71 31.75 -4.72
C TYR A 59 -40.33 31.62 -4.09
N ALA A 60 -40.16 32.10 -2.86
CA ALA A 60 -38.88 32.01 -2.15
C ALA A 60 -38.42 30.56 -1.93
N LEU A 61 -39.37 29.65 -1.66
CA LEU A 61 -39.15 28.24 -1.32
C LEU A 61 -40.17 27.34 -2.03
N VAL A 62 -39.73 26.20 -2.54
CA VAL A 62 -40.62 25.14 -3.05
C VAL A 62 -40.45 23.89 -2.20
N THR A 63 -41.55 23.38 -1.64
CA THR A 63 -41.57 22.12 -0.89
C THR A 63 -42.23 21.03 -1.72
N ARG A 64 -41.72 19.81 -1.61
CA ARG A 64 -42.21 18.66 -2.37
C ARG A 64 -42.54 17.54 -1.42
N TYR A 65 -43.80 17.10 -1.43
CA TYR A 65 -44.33 16.04 -0.59
C TYR A 65 -44.63 14.77 -1.41
N GLU A 66 -44.16 13.62 -0.97
CA GLU A 66 -44.42 12.31 -1.55
C GLU A 66 -45.00 11.38 -0.49
N ARG A 67 -46.13 10.75 -0.82
CA ARG A 67 -46.79 9.79 0.09
C ARG A 67 -45.83 8.65 0.46
N GLY A 68 -45.71 8.38 1.76
CA GLY A 68 -44.90 7.28 2.29
C GLY A 68 -43.43 7.67 2.57
N LYS A 69 -43.04 8.92 2.36
CA LYS A 69 -41.75 9.44 2.86
C LYS A 69 -41.92 9.93 4.31
N LEU A 70 -41.10 9.44 5.23
CA LEU A 70 -41.10 9.90 6.62
C LEU A 70 -40.21 11.15 6.78
N PRO A 71 -40.44 12.03 7.77
CA PRO A 71 -41.50 11.96 8.80
C PRO A 71 -42.81 12.69 8.46
N TYR A 72 -42.87 13.54 7.42
CA TYR A 72 -44.11 14.28 7.04
C TYR A 72 -44.41 14.26 5.55
N ASN A 73 -44.10 13.17 4.85
CA ASN A 73 -44.14 13.09 3.39
C ASN A 73 -43.18 14.06 2.69
N LEU A 74 -42.44 14.94 3.39
CA LEU A 74 -41.54 15.87 2.72
C LEU A 74 -40.39 15.10 2.04
N HIS A 75 -40.39 15.13 0.72
CA HIS A 75 -39.40 14.48 -0.14
C HIS A 75 -38.19 15.38 -0.39
N SER A 76 -38.41 16.66 -0.68
CA SER A 76 -37.32 17.60 -0.96
C SER A 76 -37.76 19.06 -0.83
N ILE A 77 -36.80 19.94 -0.61
CA ILE A 77 -36.98 21.39 -0.70
C ILE A 77 -36.11 21.95 -1.82
N VAL A 78 -36.59 22.98 -2.51
CA VAL A 78 -35.84 23.75 -3.51
C VAL A 78 -35.83 25.21 -3.08
N VAL A 79 -34.64 25.71 -2.76
CA VAL A 79 -34.38 27.09 -2.35
C VAL A 79 -34.10 27.91 -3.60
N GLN A 80 -34.88 28.98 -3.79
CA GLN A 80 -34.77 29.88 -4.95
C GLN A 80 -34.39 31.30 -4.53
N SER A 81 -34.84 31.73 -3.34
CA SER A 81 -34.56 33.06 -2.82
C SER A 81 -33.06 33.37 -2.73
N PRO A 82 -32.57 34.50 -3.30
CA PRO A 82 -31.18 34.91 -3.13
C PRO A 82 -30.82 35.17 -1.66
N TYR A 83 -31.75 35.68 -0.86
CA TYR A 83 -31.55 35.88 0.59
C TYR A 83 -31.31 34.54 1.31
N LEU A 84 -32.15 33.54 1.04
CA LEU A 84 -31.94 32.19 1.59
C LEU A 84 -30.65 31.56 1.10
N ARG A 85 -30.27 31.74 -0.16
CA ARG A 85 -29.01 31.20 -0.69
C ARG A 85 -27.80 31.79 0.02
N ASN A 86 -27.79 33.12 0.25
CA ASN A 86 -26.71 33.79 0.98
C ASN A 86 -26.67 33.35 2.45
N PHE A 87 -27.83 33.26 3.10
CA PHE A 87 -27.93 32.74 4.46
C PHE A 87 -27.40 31.30 4.56
N LEU A 88 -27.84 30.41 3.67
CA LEU A 88 -27.40 29.02 3.62
C LEU A 88 -25.93 28.88 3.23
N ALA A 89 -25.35 29.82 2.48
CA ALA A 89 -23.91 29.85 2.22
C ALA A 89 -23.13 29.95 3.53
N THR A 90 -23.61 30.79 4.46
CA THR A 90 -23.02 30.95 5.78
C THR A 90 -23.26 29.71 6.66
N VAL A 91 -24.49 29.18 6.68
CA VAL A 91 -24.84 27.98 7.47
C VAL A 91 -24.03 26.75 7.03
N PHE A 92 -23.95 26.52 5.72
CA PHE A 92 -23.26 25.35 5.15
C PHE A 92 -21.80 25.62 4.79
N ASP A 93 -21.22 26.74 5.23
CA ASP A 93 -19.80 27.00 5.04
C ASP A 93 -18.96 25.81 5.55
N GLY A 94 -18.01 25.38 4.72
CA GLY A 94 -17.18 24.18 4.93
C GLY A 94 -17.90 22.82 4.90
N TYR A 95 -19.22 22.74 4.64
CA TYR A 95 -19.93 21.46 4.57
C TYR A 95 -19.72 20.77 3.20
N PRO A 96 -19.17 19.55 3.14
CA PRO A 96 -18.87 18.89 1.88
C PRO A 96 -20.11 18.64 0.99
N GLY A 97 -19.99 18.97 -0.29
CA GLY A 97 -21.01 18.67 -1.31
C GLY A 97 -22.23 19.59 -1.32
N VAL A 98 -22.25 20.66 -0.51
CA VAL A 98 -23.29 21.69 -0.56
C VAL A 98 -22.71 22.96 -1.18
N TYR A 99 -23.22 23.33 -2.36
CA TYR A 99 -22.82 24.56 -3.06
C TYR A 99 -24.02 25.48 -3.18
N THR A 100 -23.89 26.72 -2.69
CA THR A 100 -24.99 27.69 -2.63
C THR A 100 -24.94 28.76 -3.72
N THR A 101 -23.92 28.71 -4.58
CA THR A 101 -23.69 29.66 -5.68
C THR A 101 -24.62 29.46 -6.87
N THR A 102 -25.29 28.31 -6.96
CA THR A 102 -26.22 27.98 -8.05
C THR A 102 -27.51 28.80 -7.93
N LYS A 103 -28.21 28.99 -9.07
CA LYS A 103 -29.49 29.72 -9.11
C LYS A 103 -30.57 29.10 -8.19
N THR A 104 -30.55 27.78 -8.04
CA THR A 104 -31.42 27.03 -7.13
C THR A 104 -30.60 25.98 -6.39
N ILE A 105 -30.99 25.69 -5.15
CA ILE A 105 -30.36 24.66 -4.30
C ILE A 105 -31.44 23.65 -3.92
N LYS A 106 -31.17 22.35 -4.09
CA LYS A 106 -32.11 21.29 -3.72
C LYS A 106 -31.54 20.45 -2.58
N PHE A 107 -32.37 20.22 -1.57
CA PHE A 107 -32.10 19.25 -0.51
C PHE A 107 -33.21 18.19 -0.52
N SER A 108 -32.86 16.95 -0.17
CA SER A 108 -33.79 15.82 -0.14
C SER A 108 -33.82 15.18 1.24
N ALA A 109 -34.94 14.56 1.58
CA ALA A 109 -35.08 13.78 2.81
C ALA A 109 -34.01 12.66 2.88
N PRO A 110 -33.47 12.36 4.08
CA PRO A 110 -33.88 12.86 5.40
C PRO A 110 -33.22 14.19 5.82
N PHE A 111 -32.64 14.94 4.87
CA PHE A 111 -32.00 16.24 5.11
C PHE A 111 -30.81 16.20 6.11
N PRO A 112 -29.86 15.26 5.94
CA PRO A 112 -28.72 15.11 6.86
C PRO A 112 -27.89 16.39 7.01
N GLN A 113 -27.82 17.22 5.96
CA GLN A 113 -27.10 18.50 6.01
C GLN A 113 -27.69 19.41 7.08
N PHE A 114 -29.02 19.54 7.11
CA PHE A 114 -29.72 20.34 8.11
C PHE A 114 -29.61 19.71 9.49
N TYR A 115 -29.65 18.39 9.61
CA TYR A 115 -29.47 17.70 10.89
C TYR A 115 -28.15 18.12 11.57
N PHE A 116 -27.03 18.05 10.85
CA PHE A 116 -25.71 18.42 11.39
C PHE A 116 -25.52 19.93 11.56
N ARG A 117 -26.08 20.75 10.66
CA ARG A 117 -25.95 22.22 10.72
C ARG A 117 -27.09 22.94 11.45
N TRP A 118 -28.03 22.24 12.09
CA TRP A 118 -29.22 22.88 12.68
C TRP A 118 -28.88 23.92 13.75
N ASN A 119 -27.91 23.62 14.63
CA ASN A 119 -27.49 24.60 15.64
C ASN A 119 -26.89 25.87 15.00
N LYS A 120 -26.08 25.70 13.95
CA LYS A 120 -25.51 26.83 13.20
C LYS A 120 -26.59 27.58 12.42
N PHE A 121 -27.60 26.88 11.88
CA PHE A 121 -28.77 27.48 11.26
C PHE A 121 -29.49 28.42 12.24
N LEU A 122 -29.78 27.94 13.47
CA LEU A 122 -30.44 28.75 14.50
C LEU A 122 -29.60 29.97 14.89
N GLN A 123 -28.30 29.78 15.12
CA GLN A 123 -27.38 30.87 15.45
C GLN A 123 -27.33 31.94 14.34
N CYS A 124 -27.21 31.53 13.07
CA CYS A 124 -27.23 32.48 11.96
C CYS A 124 -28.58 33.20 11.85
N MET A 125 -29.69 32.51 12.14
CA MET A 125 -31.03 33.10 12.09
C MET A 125 -31.22 34.17 13.16
N GLU A 126 -30.68 33.95 14.37
CA GLU A 126 -30.70 34.94 15.47
C GLU A 126 -29.88 36.20 15.15
N GLN A 127 -28.83 36.06 14.33
CA GLN A 127 -27.91 37.14 13.95
C GLN A 127 -28.32 37.90 12.69
N GLU A 128 -29.38 37.48 11.99
CA GLU A 128 -29.80 38.13 10.74
C GLU A 128 -30.57 39.44 11.02
N GLU A 129 -30.07 40.55 10.49
CA GLU A 129 -30.67 41.88 10.67
C GLU A 129 -31.62 42.26 9.52
N ASN A 130 -31.45 41.66 8.33
CA ASN A 130 -32.26 42.00 7.17
C ASN A 130 -33.68 41.42 7.33
N LYS A 131 -34.68 42.31 7.43
CA LYS A 131 -36.09 41.94 7.64
C LYS A 131 -36.65 41.00 6.56
N THR A 132 -36.32 41.25 5.27
CA THR A 132 -36.79 40.40 4.16
C THR A 132 -36.09 39.04 4.18
N ALA A 133 -34.79 39.00 4.49
CA ALA A 133 -34.07 37.75 4.68
C ALA A 133 -34.69 36.93 5.82
N LEU A 134 -34.95 37.55 6.98
CA LEU A 134 -35.61 36.93 8.13
C LEU A 134 -36.98 36.34 7.77
N MET A 135 -37.79 37.03 6.96
CA MET A 135 -39.09 36.50 6.50
C MET A 135 -38.90 35.19 5.72
N HIS A 136 -37.98 35.17 4.76
CA HIS A 136 -37.71 33.94 4.00
C HIS A 136 -37.06 32.83 4.85
N ILE A 137 -36.16 33.18 5.76
CA ILE A 137 -35.52 32.23 6.69
C ILE A 137 -36.58 31.58 7.57
N ARG A 138 -37.57 32.34 8.05
CA ARG A 138 -38.71 31.81 8.82
C ARG A 138 -39.53 30.81 8.02
N LEU A 139 -39.80 31.07 6.74
CA LEU A 139 -40.50 30.08 5.88
C LEU A 139 -39.75 28.75 5.84
N LEU A 140 -38.43 28.79 5.67
CA LEU A 140 -37.60 27.58 5.67
C LEU A 140 -37.56 26.92 7.05
N TYR A 141 -37.43 27.70 8.12
CA TYR A 141 -37.45 27.21 9.49
C TYR A 141 -38.76 26.49 9.82
N ASP A 142 -39.91 27.07 9.51
CA ASP A 142 -41.23 26.50 9.84
C ASP A 142 -41.47 25.16 9.15
N VAL A 143 -40.92 24.96 7.95
CA VAL A 143 -40.93 23.68 7.23
C VAL A 143 -39.95 22.70 7.87
N MET A 144 -38.71 23.13 8.12
CA MET A 144 -37.63 22.25 8.55
C MET A 144 -37.70 21.87 10.02
N ALA A 145 -38.14 22.76 10.92
CA ALA A 145 -38.25 22.52 12.36
C ALA A 145 -39.20 21.35 12.67
N LYS A 146 -40.32 21.26 11.94
CA LYS A 146 -41.25 20.13 12.04
C LYS A 146 -40.55 18.78 11.86
N ILE A 147 -39.54 18.72 11.01
CA ILE A 147 -38.74 17.51 10.72
C ILE A 147 -37.57 17.39 11.69
N MET A 148 -36.79 18.46 11.83
CA MET A 148 -35.51 18.44 12.55
C MET A 148 -35.70 18.23 14.04
N ASP A 149 -36.72 18.82 14.66
CA ASP A 149 -36.93 18.72 16.11
C ASP A 149 -37.20 17.28 16.57
N PRO A 150 -38.21 16.55 16.02
CA PRO A 150 -38.42 15.15 16.41
C PRO A 150 -37.26 14.26 15.98
N LEU A 151 -36.70 14.46 14.77
CA LEU A 151 -35.59 13.67 14.26
C LEU A 151 -34.35 13.77 15.16
N ARG A 152 -34.00 14.98 15.60
CA ARG A 152 -32.87 15.22 16.50
C ARG A 152 -33.15 14.72 17.91
N ALA A 153 -34.39 14.82 18.40
CA ALA A 153 -34.77 14.27 19.69
C ALA A 153 -34.60 12.74 19.71
N THR A 154 -35.16 12.04 18.72
CA THR A 154 -35.04 10.58 18.59
C THR A 154 -33.58 10.15 18.40
N ALA A 155 -32.85 10.77 17.48
CA ALA A 155 -31.45 10.44 17.26
C ALA A 155 -30.61 10.67 18.52
N LYS A 156 -30.83 11.77 19.26
CA LYS A 156 -30.10 12.04 20.50
C LYS A 156 -30.38 10.97 21.57
N ASP A 157 -31.62 10.53 21.70
CA ASP A 157 -32.01 9.47 22.63
C ASP A 157 -31.35 8.12 22.26
N LEU A 158 -31.43 7.72 20.99
CA LEU A 158 -30.80 6.51 20.48
C LEU A 158 -29.28 6.51 20.74
N LEU A 159 -28.60 7.57 20.29
CA LEU A 159 -27.15 7.70 20.43
C LEU A 159 -26.71 7.76 21.91
N GLY A 160 -27.50 8.41 22.77
CA GLY A 160 -27.26 8.48 24.21
C GLY A 160 -27.33 7.11 24.91
N ASN A 161 -28.15 6.21 24.39
CA ASN A 161 -28.28 4.83 24.86
C ASN A 161 -27.34 3.83 24.13
N GLY A 162 -26.49 4.32 23.21
CA GLY A 162 -25.61 3.45 22.42
C GLY A 162 -26.35 2.58 21.40
N LEU A 163 -27.57 2.96 21.03
CA LEU A 163 -28.44 2.25 20.08
C LEU A 163 -28.57 3.05 18.78
N ILE A 164 -29.00 2.36 17.72
CA ILE A 164 -29.31 2.99 16.44
C ILE A 164 -30.32 2.13 15.66
N ASP A 165 -31.20 2.78 14.92
CA ASP A 165 -32.04 2.13 13.91
C ASP A 165 -31.58 2.52 12.49
N PHE A 166 -32.13 1.84 11.47
CA PHE A 166 -31.70 2.09 10.10
C PHE A 166 -32.10 3.48 9.58
N GLU A 167 -33.22 4.04 10.04
CA GLU A 167 -33.73 5.34 9.59
C GLU A 167 -32.85 6.50 10.07
N HIS A 168 -32.32 6.41 11.30
CA HIS A 168 -31.46 7.41 11.92
C HIS A 168 -29.97 7.15 11.69
N LEU A 169 -29.60 6.09 10.97
CA LEU A 169 -28.22 5.66 10.77
C LEU A 169 -27.30 6.76 10.21
N PHE A 170 -27.84 7.66 9.38
CA PHE A 170 -27.08 8.78 8.85
C PHE A 170 -26.55 9.73 9.93
N ALA A 171 -27.19 9.79 11.10
CA ALA A 171 -26.80 10.65 12.21
C ALA A 171 -25.42 10.26 12.81
N LEU A 172 -24.96 9.04 12.58
CA LEU A 172 -23.61 8.59 12.98
C LEU A 172 -22.51 9.16 12.08
N PHE A 173 -22.82 9.50 10.83
CA PHE A 173 -21.82 9.69 9.79
C PHE A 173 -21.76 11.13 9.29
N GLU A 174 -21.58 12.08 10.21
CA GLU A 174 -21.27 13.47 9.85
C GLU A 174 -20.01 13.50 8.99
N PRO A 175 -19.98 14.18 7.84
CA PRO A 175 -18.77 14.34 7.04
C PRO A 175 -17.59 14.89 7.87
N GLY A 176 -16.41 14.31 7.71
CA GLY A 176 -15.22 14.66 8.49
C GLY A 176 -15.03 13.84 9.78
N THR A 177 -15.98 12.96 10.12
CA THR A 177 -15.88 12.07 11.29
C THR A 177 -14.92 10.92 11.04
N GLN A 178 -14.07 10.61 12.04
CA GLN A 178 -13.26 9.39 12.02
C GLN A 178 -14.12 8.16 12.32
N VAL A 179 -14.11 7.20 11.40
CA VAL A 179 -14.80 5.90 11.53
C VAL A 179 -13.81 4.77 11.54
N TYR A 180 -14.04 3.82 12.44
CA TYR A 180 -13.32 2.56 12.50
C TYR A 180 -14.06 1.48 11.74
N ALA A 181 -13.30 0.67 11.01
CA ALA A 181 -13.78 -0.56 10.39
C ALA A 181 -12.68 -1.63 10.43
N LYS A 182 -13.08 -2.91 10.50
CA LYS A 182 -12.16 -4.03 10.26
C LYS A 182 -12.30 -4.49 8.81
N ILE A 183 -11.37 -4.10 7.96
CA ILE A 183 -11.38 -4.40 6.52
C ILE A 183 -10.30 -5.44 6.23
N HIS A 184 -10.69 -6.58 5.64
CA HIS A 184 -9.79 -7.72 5.38
C HIS A 184 -9.02 -8.20 6.62
N GLY A 185 -9.61 -8.07 7.80
CA GLY A 185 -9.00 -8.45 9.08
C GLY A 185 -8.08 -7.38 9.69
N GLN A 186 -7.85 -6.26 8.99
CA GLN A 186 -7.03 -5.15 9.48
C GLN A 186 -7.90 -4.05 10.08
N ASP A 187 -7.49 -3.55 11.24
CA ASP A 187 -8.06 -2.35 11.85
C ASP A 187 -7.74 -1.14 10.96
N ARG A 188 -8.76 -0.37 10.56
CA ARG A 188 -8.60 0.83 9.73
C ARG A 188 -9.41 1.99 10.30
N MET A 189 -8.81 3.18 10.25
CA MET A 189 -9.49 4.45 10.45
C MET A 189 -9.72 5.10 9.09
N LEU A 190 -10.91 5.64 8.86
CA LEU A 190 -11.22 6.41 7.66
C LEU A 190 -11.97 7.69 8.05
N ILE A 191 -11.97 8.68 7.17
CA ILE A 191 -12.74 9.93 7.37
C ILE A 191 -13.99 9.89 6.51
N THR A 192 -15.16 10.07 7.09
CA THR A 192 -16.42 10.11 6.35
C THR A 192 -16.43 11.28 5.35
N LYS A 193 -16.92 11.03 4.13
CA LYS A 193 -17.12 12.05 3.10
C LYS A 193 -18.60 12.32 2.87
N HIS A 194 -19.37 11.26 2.67
CA HIS A 194 -20.80 11.35 2.43
C HIS A 194 -21.48 10.01 2.72
N TYR A 195 -22.64 10.06 3.35
CA TYR A 195 -23.51 8.91 3.55
C TYR A 195 -24.74 9.00 2.64
N ASN A 196 -24.92 7.98 1.79
CA ASN A 196 -26.10 7.84 0.95
C ASN A 196 -27.15 7.02 1.71
N THR A 197 -28.19 7.71 2.18
CA THR A 197 -29.30 7.13 2.96
C THR A 197 -30.12 6.12 2.18
N ASP A 198 -30.31 6.32 0.87
CA ASP A 198 -31.13 5.42 0.05
C ASP A 198 -30.48 4.04 -0.13
N ARG A 199 -29.14 3.99 -0.15
CA ARG A 199 -28.36 2.76 -0.41
C ARG A 199 -27.66 2.20 0.83
N GLY A 200 -27.74 2.89 1.96
CA GLY A 200 -26.95 2.56 3.15
C GLY A 200 -25.44 2.56 2.90
N LEU A 201 -24.96 3.45 2.02
CA LEU A 201 -23.58 3.46 1.52
C LEU A 201 -22.81 4.65 2.07
N LEU A 202 -21.77 4.38 2.85
CA LEU A 202 -20.83 5.36 3.38
C LEU A 202 -19.60 5.47 2.50
N SER A 203 -19.36 6.63 1.91
CA SER A 203 -18.10 6.97 1.27
C SER A 203 -17.15 7.60 2.29
N CYS A 204 -15.93 7.08 2.36
CA CYS A 204 -14.87 7.56 3.23
C CYS A 204 -13.59 7.87 2.44
N MET A 205 -12.68 8.60 3.08
CA MET A 205 -11.34 8.89 2.61
C MET A 205 -10.30 8.26 3.55
N PHE A 206 -9.16 7.90 3.00
CA PHE A 206 -8.00 7.37 3.74
C PHE A 206 -6.71 7.72 3.00
N ILE A 207 -5.55 7.57 3.63
CA ILE A 207 -4.26 7.84 3.00
C ILE A 207 -3.68 6.54 2.45
N ASP A 208 -3.34 6.53 1.17
CA ASP A 208 -2.88 5.35 0.44
C ASP A 208 -1.49 5.58 -0.18
N MET A 209 -0.79 4.47 -0.43
CA MET A 209 0.46 4.39 -1.19
C MET A 209 0.38 3.16 -2.10
N ASP A 210 -0.36 3.29 -3.20
CA ASP A 210 -0.70 2.19 -4.12
C ASP A 210 0.43 1.84 -5.11
N GLY A 211 1.64 2.38 -4.88
CA GLY A 211 2.80 2.28 -5.77
C GLY A 211 2.75 3.21 -6.99
N LYS A 212 1.65 3.94 -7.20
CA LYS A 212 1.50 4.93 -8.29
C LYS A 212 1.30 6.34 -7.76
N SER A 213 0.57 6.47 -6.67
CA SER A 213 0.23 7.72 -5.99
C SER A 213 0.36 7.58 -4.47
N PHE A 214 0.71 8.68 -3.82
CA PHE A 214 0.76 8.81 -2.36
C PHE A 214 -0.18 9.95 -1.98
N GLY A 215 -1.28 9.66 -1.29
CA GLY A 215 -2.31 10.67 -1.08
C GLY A 215 -3.63 10.16 -0.55
N TRP A 216 -4.60 11.09 -0.45
CA TRP A 216 -5.99 10.77 -0.15
C TRP A 216 -6.61 9.93 -1.25
N SER A 217 -7.05 8.73 -0.87
CA SER A 217 -7.87 7.81 -1.64
C SER A 217 -9.27 7.72 -1.05
N SER A 218 -10.16 6.97 -1.69
CA SER A 218 -11.55 6.79 -1.24
C SER A 218 -11.95 5.33 -1.19
N HIS A 219 -12.74 4.97 -0.18
CA HIS A 219 -13.31 3.64 -0.02
C HIS A 219 -14.78 3.77 0.37
N SER A 220 -15.62 2.85 -0.10
CA SER A 220 -17.04 2.85 0.21
C SER A 220 -17.43 1.57 0.95
N MET A 221 -18.16 1.72 2.04
CA MET A 221 -18.65 0.62 2.88
C MET A 221 -20.17 0.72 3.00
N SER A 222 -20.87 -0.40 3.14
CA SER A 222 -22.33 -0.39 3.27
C SER A 222 -22.82 -1.12 4.52
N ILE A 223 -23.92 -0.61 5.06
CA ILE A 223 -24.72 -1.29 6.07
C ILE A 223 -26.00 -1.76 5.39
N LYS A 224 -26.27 -3.06 5.46
CA LYS A 224 -27.53 -3.62 4.96
C LYS A 224 -28.68 -3.10 5.81
N ALA A 225 -29.83 -2.86 5.18
CA ALA A 225 -31.05 -2.51 5.91
C ALA A 225 -31.38 -3.58 6.95
N PHE A 226 -31.82 -3.13 8.12
CA PHE A 226 -32.19 -3.97 9.26
C PHE A 226 -33.45 -3.41 9.94
N GLU A 227 -34.17 -4.28 10.63
CA GLU A 227 -35.38 -3.91 11.39
C GLU A 227 -35.05 -3.74 12.87
N GLY A 228 -35.77 -2.82 13.54
CA GLY A 228 -35.58 -2.53 14.95
C GLY A 228 -34.32 -1.72 15.25
N MET A 229 -33.88 -1.81 16.50
CA MET A 229 -32.70 -1.11 17.01
C MET A 229 -31.56 -2.11 17.24
N LEU A 230 -30.33 -1.68 16.96
CA LEU A 230 -29.12 -2.42 17.23
C LEU A 230 -28.17 -1.60 18.12
N PRO A 231 -27.35 -2.26 18.95
CA PRO A 231 -26.19 -1.60 19.54
C PRO A 231 -25.29 -1.03 18.45
N ILE A 232 -24.83 0.21 18.61
CA ILE A 232 -23.91 0.84 17.64
C ILE A 232 -22.65 -0.02 17.48
N SER A 233 -22.17 -0.65 18.56
CA SER A 233 -21.01 -1.55 18.56
C SER A 233 -21.12 -2.74 17.61
N ASP A 234 -22.34 -3.14 17.23
CA ASP A 234 -22.59 -4.32 16.40
C ASP A 234 -22.57 -3.97 14.91
N LEU A 235 -22.48 -2.69 14.56
CA LEU A 235 -22.32 -2.26 13.18
C LEU A 235 -20.94 -2.63 12.63
N PRO A 236 -20.83 -2.93 11.32
CA PRO A 236 -19.56 -3.31 10.68
C PRO A 236 -18.51 -2.18 10.68
N PHE A 237 -18.96 -0.94 10.82
CA PHE A 237 -18.11 0.24 10.99
C PHE A 237 -18.84 1.28 11.83
N ILE A 238 -18.10 1.98 12.68
CA ILE A 238 -18.65 2.91 13.67
C ILE A 238 -17.79 4.16 13.81
N PRO A 239 -18.37 5.31 14.19
CA PRO A 239 -17.59 6.46 14.61
C PRO A 239 -16.70 6.13 15.80
N ILE A 240 -15.48 6.66 15.80
CA ILE A 240 -14.44 6.34 16.78
C ILE A 240 -14.86 6.58 18.24
N GLN A 241 -15.77 7.51 18.48
CA GLN A 241 -16.29 7.81 19.82
C GLN A 241 -17.03 6.62 20.45
N PHE A 242 -17.64 5.75 19.65
CA PHE A 242 -18.36 4.56 20.09
C PHE A 242 -17.47 3.31 20.19
N LEU A 243 -16.18 3.39 19.87
CA LEU A 243 -15.25 2.29 20.10
C LEU A 243 -15.03 2.04 21.59
N ALA A 244 -15.16 0.77 21.99
CA ALA A 244 -14.86 0.31 23.34
C ALA A 244 -13.34 0.37 23.64
N ASP A 245 -12.52 -0.17 22.75
CA ASP A 245 -11.05 -0.13 22.87
C ASP A 245 -10.50 1.23 22.39
N LYS A 246 -10.25 2.13 23.34
CA LYS A 246 -9.67 3.46 23.07
C LYS A 246 -8.22 3.40 22.57
N SER A 247 -7.51 2.28 22.76
CA SER A 247 -6.12 2.14 22.31
C SER A 247 -5.97 1.91 20.81
N ILE A 248 -7.06 1.53 20.10
CA ILE A 248 -7.07 1.38 18.63
C ILE A 248 -6.52 2.62 17.95
N ARG A 249 -6.97 3.82 18.35
CA ARG A 249 -6.53 5.08 17.73
C ARG A 249 -5.01 5.21 17.77
N GLN A 250 -4.40 4.97 18.94
CA GLN A 250 -2.96 5.09 19.12
C GLN A 250 -2.21 4.06 18.25
N ARG A 251 -2.69 2.81 18.19
CA ARG A 251 -2.11 1.79 17.31
C ARG A 251 -2.14 2.20 15.83
N MET A 252 -3.25 2.80 15.38
CA MET A 252 -3.37 3.29 14.00
C MET A 252 -2.39 4.44 13.73
N VAL A 253 -2.23 5.37 14.67
CA VAL A 253 -1.26 6.47 14.59
C VAL A 253 0.17 5.92 14.51
N ASP A 254 0.54 4.98 15.38
CA ASP A 254 1.88 4.39 15.40
C ASP A 254 2.19 3.63 14.11
N ARG A 255 1.20 2.89 13.57
CA ARG A 255 1.30 2.27 12.24
C ARG A 255 1.42 3.32 11.13
N GLY A 256 0.68 4.42 11.22
CA GLY A 256 0.78 5.56 10.30
C GLY A 256 2.18 6.18 10.29
N ARG A 257 2.83 6.32 11.45
CA ARG A 257 4.22 6.79 11.54
C ARG A 257 5.18 5.85 10.85
N ARG A 258 5.00 4.53 11.01
CA ARG A 258 5.78 3.53 10.27
C ARG A 258 5.54 3.66 8.76
N PHE A 259 4.28 3.76 8.34
CA PHE A 259 3.90 3.94 6.95
C PHE A 259 4.55 5.20 6.32
N GLU A 260 4.55 6.33 7.04
CA GLU A 260 5.24 7.57 6.62
C GLU A 260 6.75 7.35 6.45
N GLN A 261 7.40 6.69 7.40
CA GLN A 261 8.84 6.40 7.37
C GLN A 261 9.26 5.44 6.24
N LEU A 262 8.32 4.62 5.74
CA LEU A 262 8.52 3.71 4.62
C LEU A 262 8.44 4.42 3.25
N ASN A 263 8.05 5.69 3.21
CA ASN A 263 8.05 6.45 1.96
C ASN A 263 9.49 6.66 1.45
N GLY A 264 9.72 6.39 0.17
CA GLY A 264 11.03 6.43 -0.47
C GLY A 264 11.58 5.05 -0.80
N THR A 265 12.79 5.00 -1.38
CA THR A 265 13.47 3.72 -1.66
C THR A 265 13.95 3.10 -0.35
N LYS A 266 13.34 1.99 0.08
CA LYS A 266 13.70 1.29 1.33
C LYS A 266 13.90 -0.20 1.10
N HIS A 267 15.01 -0.75 1.60
CA HIS A 267 15.27 -2.19 1.62
C HIS A 267 14.99 -2.71 3.04
N MET A 268 13.95 -3.52 3.18
CA MET A 268 13.40 -3.93 4.48
C MET A 268 13.24 -5.46 4.56
N ALA A 269 13.16 -5.97 5.78
CA ALA A 269 12.75 -7.35 6.03
C ALA A 269 11.22 -7.45 6.11
N TYR A 270 10.69 -8.59 5.71
CA TYR A 270 9.27 -8.90 5.82
C TYR A 270 9.05 -10.34 6.29
N SER A 271 8.18 -10.52 7.28
CA SER A 271 7.72 -11.84 7.72
C SER A 271 6.22 -11.81 7.99
N GLY A 272 5.46 -12.55 7.18
CA GLY A 272 4.01 -12.58 7.26
C GLY A 272 3.36 -12.95 5.93
N ILE A 273 2.04 -12.78 5.87
CA ILE A 273 1.28 -13.03 4.64
C ILE A 273 1.31 -11.77 3.78
N ALA A 274 1.74 -11.88 2.52
CA ALA A 274 1.68 -10.82 1.53
C ALA A 274 0.74 -11.21 0.37
N SER A 275 0.25 -10.23 -0.38
CA SER A 275 -0.49 -10.47 -1.63
C SER A 275 0.42 -10.21 -2.82
N ILE A 276 0.85 -11.25 -3.54
CA ILE A 276 1.74 -11.16 -4.70
C ILE A 276 1.00 -11.78 -5.89
N LYS A 277 0.86 -11.04 -7.00
CA LYS A 277 0.02 -11.45 -8.15
C LYS A 277 -1.39 -11.93 -7.75
N GLU A 278 -2.03 -11.18 -6.85
CA GLU A 278 -3.37 -11.50 -6.32
C GLU A 278 -3.46 -12.83 -5.54
N LYS A 279 -2.32 -13.43 -5.19
CA LYS A 279 -2.25 -14.65 -4.38
C LYS A 279 -1.67 -14.33 -3.01
N LYS A 280 -2.27 -14.90 -1.97
CA LYS A 280 -1.71 -14.85 -0.62
C LYS A 280 -0.49 -15.78 -0.53
N VAL A 281 0.65 -15.22 -0.19
CA VAL A 281 1.92 -15.93 -0.04
C VAL A 281 2.43 -15.72 1.39
N LEU A 282 2.73 -16.80 2.09
CA LEU A 282 3.44 -16.73 3.37
C LEU A 282 4.93 -16.53 3.08
N ILE A 283 5.48 -15.44 3.61
CA ILE A 283 6.89 -15.09 3.50
C ILE A 283 7.49 -15.18 4.90
N THR A 284 8.60 -15.89 5.00
CA THR A 284 9.39 -16.02 6.23
C THR A 284 10.78 -15.49 5.95
N ASP A 285 11.19 -14.44 6.67
CA ASP A 285 12.49 -13.78 6.51
C ASP A 285 12.77 -13.32 5.06
N GLY A 286 11.76 -12.72 4.44
CA GLY A 286 11.87 -12.18 3.09
C GLY A 286 12.54 -10.81 3.06
N ARG A 287 13.15 -10.47 1.92
CA ARG A 287 13.67 -9.13 1.63
C ARG A 287 12.74 -8.43 0.64
N ILE A 288 12.31 -7.21 0.98
CA ILE A 288 11.47 -6.37 0.12
C ILE A 288 12.14 -5.04 -0.18
N VAL A 289 11.87 -4.48 -1.36
CA VAL A 289 12.25 -3.12 -1.72
C VAL A 289 10.99 -2.30 -1.97
N ILE A 290 10.79 -1.26 -1.16
CA ILE A 290 9.76 -0.26 -1.37
C ILE A 290 10.36 0.81 -2.28
N GLU A 291 9.62 1.22 -3.31
CA GLU A 291 10.03 2.31 -4.20
C GLU A 291 9.29 3.61 -3.85
N PRO A 292 9.92 4.77 -4.11
CA PRO A 292 9.22 6.04 -4.04
C PRO A 292 8.11 6.08 -5.08
N VAL A 293 6.99 6.65 -4.69
CA VAL A 293 5.91 6.94 -5.61
C VAL A 293 6.35 8.03 -6.59
N LYS A 294 6.16 7.78 -7.90
CA LYS A 294 6.60 8.70 -8.96
C LYS A 294 5.74 9.97 -9.06
N ASP A 295 4.42 9.84 -8.86
CA ASP A 295 3.50 10.98 -8.82
C ASP A 295 3.18 11.36 -7.37
N LEU A 296 4.01 12.24 -6.81
CA LEU A 296 3.64 13.03 -5.65
C LEU A 296 2.64 14.09 -6.13
N THR A 297 1.37 13.73 -6.29
CA THR A 297 0.32 14.75 -6.28
C THR A 297 0.14 15.13 -4.81
N PRO A 298 0.71 16.26 -4.33
CA PRO A 298 0.69 16.53 -2.92
C PRO A 298 -0.72 16.97 -2.57
N LYS A 299 -1.50 16.05 -1.98
CA LYS A 299 -2.70 16.39 -1.21
C LYS A 299 -2.50 16.17 0.28
N ILE A 300 -1.25 15.98 0.71
CA ILE A 300 -0.89 15.79 2.11
C ILE A 300 0.26 16.74 2.42
N GLN A 301 0.22 17.36 3.61
CA GLN A 301 1.25 18.26 4.09
C GLN A 301 2.61 17.54 4.25
N ALA A 302 3.70 18.29 4.35
CA ALA A 302 5.05 17.71 4.47
C ALA A 302 5.26 16.86 5.74
N GLN A 303 4.42 17.05 6.76
CA GLN A 303 4.33 16.21 7.95
C GLN A 303 2.85 15.92 8.21
N MET A 304 2.51 14.64 8.40
CA MET A 304 1.14 14.25 8.71
C MET A 304 0.78 14.53 10.17
N THR A 305 -0.44 15.00 10.37
CA THR A 305 -1.07 15.10 11.70
C THR A 305 -1.41 13.72 12.25
N ASP A 306 -1.63 13.59 13.57
CA ASP A 306 -2.09 12.32 14.17
C ASP A 306 -3.42 11.81 13.56
N GLU A 307 -4.29 12.72 13.11
CA GLU A 307 -5.54 12.35 12.44
C GLU A 307 -5.29 11.73 11.06
N GLU A 308 -4.36 12.30 10.29
CA GLU A 308 -3.91 11.77 9.01
C GLU A 308 -3.17 10.44 9.18
N LEU A 309 -2.24 10.36 10.13
CA LEU A 309 -1.47 9.14 10.44
C LEU A 309 -2.41 7.98 10.80
N ALA A 310 -3.45 8.22 11.59
CA ALA A 310 -4.44 7.19 11.92
C ALA A 310 -5.17 6.65 10.67
N CYS A 311 -5.31 7.47 9.63
CA CYS A 311 -6.00 7.14 8.39
C CYS A 311 -5.10 6.52 7.30
N CYS A 312 -3.81 6.28 7.59
CA CYS A 312 -2.94 5.53 6.69
C CYS A 312 -3.44 4.08 6.52
N THR A 313 -3.40 3.61 5.27
CA THR A 313 -3.64 2.21 4.94
C THR A 313 -2.68 1.27 5.71
N PRO A 314 -3.11 0.07 6.12
CA PRO A 314 -2.24 -0.91 6.78
C PRO A 314 -1.23 -1.58 5.82
N GLU A 315 -1.21 -1.19 4.56
CA GLU A 315 -0.60 -1.91 3.46
C GLU A 315 0.37 -1.01 2.66
N VAL A 316 1.47 -1.57 2.18
CA VAL A 316 2.39 -0.88 1.26
C VAL A 316 2.66 -1.74 0.03
N HIS A 317 2.86 -1.07 -1.11
CA HIS A 317 3.29 -1.74 -2.31
C HIS A 317 4.82 -1.86 -2.35
N ALA A 318 5.35 -3.08 -2.49
CA ALA A 318 6.78 -3.33 -2.50
C ALA A 318 7.14 -4.46 -3.48
N TYR A 319 8.41 -4.53 -3.86
CA TYR A 319 8.96 -5.62 -4.65
C TYR A 319 9.59 -6.67 -3.75
N CYS A 320 9.16 -7.92 -3.85
CA CYS A 320 9.79 -9.03 -3.13
C CYS A 320 10.97 -9.59 -3.93
N LEU A 321 12.18 -9.53 -3.38
CA LEU A 321 13.39 -10.00 -4.06
C LEU A 321 13.41 -11.52 -4.27
N THR A 322 12.81 -12.29 -3.34
CA THR A 322 12.73 -13.75 -3.44
C THR A 322 11.72 -14.19 -4.50
N ASN A 323 10.50 -13.65 -4.46
CA ASN A 323 9.45 -13.98 -5.43
C ASN A 323 9.64 -13.29 -6.78
N LYS A 324 10.51 -12.28 -6.83
CA LYS A 324 10.81 -11.46 -8.01
C LYS A 324 9.56 -10.79 -8.60
N ASP A 325 8.66 -10.33 -7.73
CA ASP A 325 7.46 -9.63 -8.15
C ASP A 325 6.97 -8.58 -7.17
N TRP A 326 6.10 -7.72 -7.67
CA TRP A 326 5.40 -6.71 -6.92
C TRP A 326 4.24 -7.31 -6.13
N GLY A 327 3.96 -6.72 -4.97
CA GLY A 327 2.84 -7.11 -4.14
C GLY A 327 2.52 -6.10 -3.07
N THR A 328 1.53 -6.45 -2.26
CA THR A 328 1.05 -5.65 -1.14
C THR A 328 1.40 -6.33 0.18
N PHE A 329 2.01 -5.57 1.08
CA PHE A 329 2.63 -6.04 2.32
C PHE A 329 2.05 -5.30 3.51
N ILE A 330 1.79 -6.00 4.62
CA ILE A 330 1.25 -5.39 5.83
C ILE A 330 2.36 -4.60 6.55
N VAL A 331 2.12 -3.32 6.84
CA VAL A 331 3.07 -2.41 7.49
C VAL A 331 3.62 -2.98 8.79
N ASP A 332 2.75 -3.58 9.60
CA ASP A 332 3.14 -4.12 10.92
C ASP A 332 4.09 -5.31 10.86
N ASN A 333 4.20 -5.96 9.70
CA ASN A 333 5.07 -7.11 9.46
C ASN A 333 6.39 -6.71 8.77
N ILE A 334 6.61 -5.41 8.54
CA ILE A 334 7.85 -4.87 7.99
C ILE A 334 8.78 -4.53 9.14
N GLY A 335 10.01 -5.01 9.06
CA GLY A 335 11.03 -4.77 10.06
C GLY A 335 12.37 -4.41 9.42
N ASP A 336 13.30 -3.97 10.26
CA ASP A 336 14.68 -3.79 9.85
C ASP A 336 15.32 -5.13 9.49
N ILE A 337 16.25 -5.08 8.55
CA ILE A 337 17.01 -6.24 8.14
C ILE A 337 18.01 -6.64 9.23
N ALA A 338 17.91 -7.89 9.70
CA ALA A 338 19.01 -8.55 10.38
C ALA A 338 20.08 -8.95 9.34
N TRP A 339 21.17 -8.19 9.32
CA TRP A 339 22.33 -8.43 8.46
C TRP A 339 23.30 -9.42 9.12
N ASP A 340 23.89 -10.32 8.35
CA ASP A 340 24.94 -11.23 8.81
C ASP A 340 26.32 -10.59 8.62
N ASP A 341 26.81 -9.90 9.66
CA ASP A 341 28.12 -9.25 9.65
C ASP A 341 29.30 -10.27 9.57
N HIS A 342 29.05 -11.56 9.85
CA HIS A 342 30.04 -12.65 9.85
C HIS A 342 30.12 -13.39 8.51
N ALA A 343 29.09 -13.34 7.67
CA ALA A 343 29.00 -14.09 6.42
C ALA A 343 30.24 -13.93 5.52
N PHE A 344 30.73 -12.69 5.37
CA PHE A 344 31.90 -12.40 4.55
C PHE A 344 33.22 -12.83 5.19
N ASP A 345 33.29 -12.82 6.52
CA ASP A 345 34.49 -13.23 7.26
C ASP A 345 34.63 -14.76 7.22
N ALA A 346 33.51 -15.49 7.29
CA ALA A 346 33.43 -16.94 7.15
C ALA A 346 33.73 -17.47 5.73
N LEU A 347 33.65 -16.63 4.70
CA LEU A 347 34.00 -17.03 3.34
C LEU A 347 35.49 -17.42 3.26
N VAL A 348 35.80 -18.62 2.78
CA VAL A 348 37.20 -19.07 2.67
C VAL A 348 37.79 -18.60 1.34
N LEU A 349 38.46 -17.44 1.39
CA LEU A 349 39.18 -16.80 0.28
C LEU A 349 40.46 -16.15 0.81
N GLN A 350 41.42 -15.92 -0.08
CA GLN A 350 42.63 -15.17 0.24
C GLN A 350 42.28 -13.74 0.72
N PRO A 351 42.87 -13.24 1.81
CA PRO A 351 42.56 -11.91 2.37
C PRO A 351 42.70 -10.77 1.36
N GLU A 352 43.67 -10.86 0.46
CA GLU A 352 43.95 -9.88 -0.59
C GLU A 352 42.78 -9.81 -1.59
N VAL A 353 42.28 -10.97 -2.01
CA VAL A 353 41.12 -11.08 -2.90
C VAL A 353 39.87 -10.50 -2.23
N LYS A 354 39.63 -10.84 -0.95
CA LYS A 354 38.52 -10.26 -0.18
C LYS A 354 38.59 -8.73 -0.13
N LYS A 355 39.80 -8.19 0.13
CA LYS A 355 40.04 -6.75 0.19
C LYS A 355 39.74 -6.06 -1.15
N VAL A 356 40.18 -6.65 -2.26
CA VAL A 356 39.94 -6.11 -3.61
C VAL A 356 38.45 -6.08 -3.92
N ILE A 357 37.72 -7.19 -3.70
CA ILE A 357 36.28 -7.27 -3.94
C ILE A 357 35.53 -6.18 -3.17
N LEU A 358 35.75 -6.09 -1.85
CA LEU A 358 35.06 -5.10 -1.02
C LEU A 358 35.39 -3.68 -1.46
N SER A 359 36.65 -3.38 -1.75
CA SER A 359 37.07 -2.04 -2.16
C SER A 359 36.37 -1.61 -3.46
N PHE A 360 36.33 -2.48 -4.46
CA PHE A 360 35.66 -2.21 -5.73
C PHE A 360 34.18 -1.92 -5.52
N VAL A 361 33.49 -2.82 -4.79
CA VAL A 361 32.05 -2.72 -4.58
C VAL A 361 31.68 -1.49 -3.73
N GLN A 362 32.43 -1.21 -2.66
CA GLN A 362 32.19 -0.06 -1.79
C GLN A 362 32.40 1.27 -2.52
N VAL A 363 33.46 1.39 -3.30
CA VAL A 363 33.75 2.61 -4.06
C VAL A 363 32.64 2.86 -5.08
N GLN A 364 32.24 1.82 -5.81
CA GLN A 364 31.17 1.90 -6.82
C GLN A 364 29.82 2.30 -6.24
N LEU A 365 29.49 1.79 -5.05
CA LEU A 365 28.24 2.11 -4.37
C LEU A 365 28.35 3.38 -3.51
N SER A 366 29.51 4.04 -3.43
CA SER A 366 29.66 5.33 -2.76
C SER A 366 29.22 6.48 -3.67
N GLN A 367 28.57 7.52 -3.13
CA GLN A 367 28.09 8.69 -3.91
C GLN A 367 29.22 9.57 -4.50
N LYS A 368 30.49 9.19 -4.36
CA LYS A 368 31.67 10.02 -4.67
C LYS A 368 32.37 9.69 -5.99
N ASN A 369 31.83 8.78 -6.80
CA ASN A 369 32.47 8.42 -8.07
C ASN A 369 32.17 9.44 -9.17
N ASN A 370 33.13 10.33 -9.39
CA ASN A 370 33.21 11.28 -10.49
C ASN A 370 34.12 10.78 -11.63
N PHE A 371 34.35 9.47 -11.72
CA PHE A 371 35.10 8.85 -12.83
C PHE A 371 34.12 8.61 -13.99
N ASP A 372 33.96 9.61 -14.85
CA ASP A 372 33.22 9.49 -16.11
C ASP A 372 34.22 9.15 -17.23
N ASP A 373 33.94 8.11 -18.01
CA ASP A 373 34.65 7.86 -19.26
C ASP A 373 34.40 9.04 -20.24
N ILE A 374 35.22 9.17 -21.29
CA ILE A 374 35.16 10.26 -22.29
C ILE A 374 33.75 10.40 -22.90
N ILE A 375 32.99 9.30 -22.93
CA ILE A 375 31.58 9.24 -23.34
C ILE A 375 30.69 9.14 -22.10
N ARG A 376 29.83 10.15 -21.89
CA ARG A 376 28.84 10.16 -20.79
C ARG A 376 28.05 8.85 -20.73
N GLY A 377 28.20 8.13 -19.62
CA GLY A 377 27.38 6.95 -19.30
C GLY A 377 27.97 5.59 -19.70
N LYS A 378 29.18 5.54 -20.27
CA LYS A 378 29.95 4.30 -20.46
C LYS A 378 30.95 4.07 -19.32
N GLY A 379 31.27 2.81 -19.04
CA GLY A 379 32.35 2.43 -18.11
C GLY A 379 32.09 2.75 -16.63
N LYS A 380 30.83 3.04 -16.24
CA LYS A 380 30.48 3.41 -14.87
C LYS A 380 30.15 2.25 -13.96
N GLY A 381 30.00 1.02 -14.45
CA GLY A 381 29.67 -0.15 -13.64
C GLY A 381 30.89 -1.02 -13.37
N ILE A 382 30.84 -1.83 -12.31
CA ILE A 382 31.86 -2.85 -12.03
C ILE A 382 31.27 -4.22 -12.31
N VAL A 383 31.96 -4.97 -13.17
CA VAL A 383 31.64 -6.37 -13.48
C VAL A 383 32.72 -7.27 -12.91
N ILE A 384 32.31 -8.18 -12.03
CA ILE A 384 33.17 -9.17 -11.38
C ILE A 384 32.79 -10.56 -11.88
N LEU A 385 33.74 -11.28 -12.48
CA LEU A 385 33.55 -12.67 -12.90
C LEU A 385 34.10 -13.61 -11.82
N LEU A 386 33.25 -14.52 -11.34
CA LEU A 386 33.61 -15.61 -10.44
C LEU A 386 33.60 -16.91 -11.23
N GLN A 387 34.76 -17.55 -11.39
CA GLN A 387 34.88 -18.79 -12.16
C GLN A 387 35.53 -19.92 -11.36
N GLY A 388 35.10 -21.15 -11.59
CA GLY A 388 35.60 -22.32 -10.86
C GLY A 388 34.57 -23.44 -10.82
N ASP A 389 34.90 -24.57 -10.17
CA ASP A 389 33.99 -25.72 -10.10
C ASP A 389 32.73 -25.45 -9.26
N ALA A 390 31.73 -26.31 -9.39
CA ALA A 390 30.50 -26.20 -8.60
C ALA A 390 30.78 -26.40 -7.10
N GLY A 391 30.18 -25.56 -6.25
CA GLY A 391 30.22 -25.72 -4.79
C GLY A 391 31.46 -25.14 -4.08
N VAL A 392 32.27 -24.32 -4.77
CA VAL A 392 33.48 -23.68 -4.21
C VAL A 392 33.25 -22.29 -3.58
N GLY A 393 32.01 -21.77 -3.60
CA GLY A 393 31.66 -20.52 -2.91
C GLY A 393 31.45 -19.29 -3.81
N LYS A 394 31.27 -19.45 -5.12
CA LYS A 394 31.01 -18.34 -6.07
C LYS A 394 29.77 -17.52 -5.69
N THR A 395 28.58 -18.13 -5.69
CA THR A 395 27.31 -17.48 -5.31
C THR A 395 27.39 -16.87 -3.90
N LEU A 396 27.97 -17.63 -2.95
CA LEU A 396 28.18 -17.19 -1.56
C LEU A 396 29.02 -15.91 -1.45
N THR A 397 29.91 -15.65 -2.40
CA THR A 397 30.74 -14.45 -2.41
C THR A 397 29.90 -13.20 -2.65
N ALA A 398 29.01 -13.22 -3.64
CA ALA A 398 28.11 -12.10 -3.89
C ALA A 398 27.12 -11.90 -2.73
N GLU A 399 26.58 -13.00 -2.18
CA GLU A 399 25.69 -12.98 -1.01
C GLU A 399 26.36 -12.35 0.22
N SER A 400 27.55 -12.83 0.57
CA SER A 400 28.28 -12.31 1.73
C SER A 400 28.78 -10.88 1.55
N VAL A 401 29.13 -10.48 0.33
CA VAL A 401 29.45 -9.07 0.04
C VAL A 401 28.22 -8.19 0.26
N ALA A 402 27.05 -8.59 -0.25
CA ALA A 402 25.80 -7.85 -0.07
C ALA A 402 25.44 -7.66 1.41
N GLU A 403 25.62 -8.72 2.21
CA GLU A 403 25.42 -8.68 3.66
C GLU A 403 26.42 -7.72 4.34
N LYS A 404 27.71 -7.82 4.03
CA LYS A 404 28.77 -6.97 4.63
C LYS A 404 28.58 -5.48 4.33
N ILE A 405 28.13 -5.14 3.13
CA ILE A 405 27.91 -3.74 2.72
C ILE A 405 26.47 -3.25 2.96
N ARG A 406 25.58 -4.15 3.42
CA ARG A 406 24.18 -3.88 3.72
C ARG A 406 23.39 -3.33 2.53
N GLN A 407 23.52 -3.99 1.37
CA GLN A 407 22.84 -3.61 0.13
C GLN A 407 21.94 -4.75 -0.37
N PRO A 408 20.86 -4.45 -1.11
CA PRO A 408 20.02 -5.48 -1.68
C PRO A 408 20.82 -6.35 -2.66
N LEU A 409 20.55 -7.66 -2.66
CA LEU A 409 21.07 -8.58 -3.67
C LEU A 409 19.91 -9.02 -4.57
N TYR A 410 20.02 -8.72 -5.85
CA TYR A 410 19.13 -9.25 -6.87
C TYR A 410 19.80 -10.44 -7.55
N VAL A 411 19.33 -11.65 -7.27
CA VAL A 411 19.83 -12.87 -7.90
C VAL A 411 18.98 -13.21 -9.11
N MET A 412 19.60 -13.52 -10.25
CA MET A 412 18.93 -13.96 -11.46
C MET A 412 19.72 -15.12 -12.07
N SER A 413 19.04 -16.22 -12.40
CA SER A 413 19.67 -17.32 -13.12
C SER A 413 19.71 -17.06 -14.63
N ALA A 414 20.64 -17.70 -15.33
CA ALA A 414 20.70 -17.64 -16.80
C ALA A 414 19.36 -18.01 -17.48
N GLY A 415 18.59 -18.94 -16.90
CA GLY A 415 17.29 -19.37 -17.45
C GLY A 415 16.20 -18.29 -17.40
N GLU A 416 16.29 -17.34 -16.45
CA GLU A 416 15.33 -16.24 -16.33
C GLU A 416 15.53 -15.14 -17.38
N LEU A 417 16.69 -15.11 -18.04
CA LEU A 417 16.97 -14.15 -19.10
C LEU A 417 16.16 -14.47 -20.36
N GLY A 418 15.85 -15.74 -20.59
CA GLY A 418 15.17 -16.23 -21.78
C GLY A 418 16.14 -16.83 -22.81
N ILE A 419 15.59 -17.30 -23.92
CA ILE A 419 16.32 -18.05 -24.95
C ILE A 419 16.48 -17.26 -26.26
N THR A 420 15.88 -16.07 -26.35
CA THR A 420 15.99 -15.18 -27.51
C THR A 420 16.67 -13.87 -27.15
N ALA A 421 17.32 -13.25 -28.14
CA ALA A 421 18.00 -11.96 -27.96
C ALA A 421 17.08 -10.86 -27.41
N VAL A 422 15.81 -10.86 -27.82
CA VAL A 422 14.79 -9.89 -27.39
C VAL A 422 14.38 -10.12 -25.93
N GLU A 423 14.18 -11.38 -25.53
CA GLU A 423 13.87 -11.72 -24.14
C GLU A 423 15.02 -11.33 -23.21
N VAL A 424 16.25 -11.69 -23.57
CA VAL A 424 17.45 -11.34 -22.78
C VAL A 424 17.58 -9.84 -22.64
N GLU A 425 17.44 -9.09 -23.74
CA GLU A 425 17.48 -7.63 -23.69
C GLU A 425 16.41 -7.05 -22.77
N THR A 426 15.17 -7.49 -22.91
CA THR A 426 14.03 -6.97 -22.14
C THR A 426 14.20 -7.29 -20.66
N ASN A 427 14.50 -8.54 -20.32
CA ASN A 427 14.59 -9.01 -18.95
C ASN A 427 15.82 -8.43 -18.23
N LEU A 428 16.98 -8.46 -18.87
CA LEU A 428 18.21 -7.96 -18.26
C LEU A 428 18.18 -6.45 -18.10
N ARG A 429 17.72 -5.69 -19.11
CA ARG A 429 17.58 -4.23 -19.01
C ARG A 429 16.65 -3.85 -17.86
N ARG A 430 15.47 -4.49 -17.77
CA ARG A 430 14.51 -4.25 -16.69
C ARG A 430 15.13 -4.47 -15.31
N VAL A 431 15.92 -5.53 -15.13
CA VAL A 431 16.56 -5.84 -13.85
C VAL A 431 17.74 -4.92 -13.57
N MET A 432 18.56 -4.60 -14.57
CA MET A 432 19.64 -3.63 -14.46
C MET A 432 19.11 -2.25 -14.05
N ASP A 433 18.02 -1.78 -14.65
CA ASP A 433 17.39 -0.50 -14.33
C ASP A 433 16.92 -0.47 -12.86
N ARG A 434 16.28 -1.55 -12.38
CA ARG A 434 15.88 -1.70 -10.97
C ARG A 434 17.08 -1.74 -10.04
N CYS A 435 18.10 -2.55 -10.35
CA CYS A 435 19.30 -2.65 -9.51
C CYS A 435 20.01 -1.30 -9.41
N THR A 436 20.04 -0.53 -10.50
CA THR A 436 20.58 0.84 -10.50
C THR A 436 19.74 1.76 -9.61
N ALA A 437 18.41 1.73 -9.73
CA ALA A 437 17.51 2.53 -8.91
C ALA A 437 17.56 2.18 -7.41
N TRP A 438 17.73 0.91 -7.08
CA TRP A 438 17.77 0.40 -5.71
C TRP A 438 19.19 0.35 -5.12
N ARG A 439 20.20 0.65 -5.94
CA ARG A 439 21.63 0.44 -5.60
C ARG A 439 21.92 -1.01 -5.20
N ALA A 440 21.17 -1.94 -5.77
CA ALA A 440 21.32 -3.36 -5.51
C ALA A 440 22.53 -3.93 -6.25
N ILE A 441 23.16 -4.93 -5.64
CA ILE A 441 24.10 -5.82 -6.32
C ILE A 441 23.29 -6.75 -7.21
N LEU A 442 23.64 -6.83 -8.49
CA LEU A 442 23.09 -7.83 -9.40
C LEU A 442 24.02 -9.06 -9.42
N LEU A 443 23.47 -10.24 -9.17
CA LEU A 443 24.13 -11.52 -9.36
C LEU A 443 23.46 -12.25 -10.51
N LEU A 444 24.19 -12.48 -11.59
CA LEU A 444 23.77 -13.41 -12.64
C LEU A 444 24.49 -14.75 -12.42
N ASP A 445 23.72 -15.75 -12.00
CA ASP A 445 24.23 -17.08 -11.64
C ASP A 445 24.16 -18.02 -12.86
N GLU A 446 25.21 -18.83 -13.03
CA GLU A 446 25.36 -19.87 -14.05
C GLU A 446 25.27 -19.32 -15.51
N CYS A 447 25.98 -18.22 -15.79
CA CYS A 447 25.94 -17.54 -17.09
C CYS A 447 26.73 -18.21 -18.22
N ASP A 448 27.06 -19.49 -18.10
CA ASP A 448 27.93 -20.22 -19.04
C ASP A 448 27.53 -20.00 -20.51
N VAL A 449 26.23 -20.08 -20.80
CA VAL A 449 25.68 -19.94 -22.17
C VAL A 449 25.92 -18.56 -22.78
N PHE A 450 25.97 -17.50 -21.96
CA PHE A 450 26.16 -16.13 -22.42
C PHE A 450 27.62 -15.73 -22.54
N LEU A 451 28.50 -16.50 -21.92
CA LEU A 451 29.94 -16.23 -21.87
C LEU A 451 30.73 -17.08 -22.89
N GLU A 452 30.12 -18.12 -23.46
CA GLU A 452 30.71 -19.02 -24.47
C GLU A 452 31.25 -18.28 -25.71
N LYS A 453 32.37 -18.78 -26.27
CA LYS A 453 32.90 -18.35 -27.57
C LYS A 453 31.84 -18.45 -28.66
N ARG A 454 31.75 -17.40 -29.47
CA ARG A 454 30.93 -17.40 -30.69
C ARG A 454 31.40 -18.51 -31.63
N SER A 455 30.44 -19.21 -32.25
CA SER A 455 30.70 -20.24 -33.25
C SER A 455 29.96 -19.93 -34.54
N GLU A 456 30.57 -20.21 -35.69
CA GLU A 456 29.91 -20.02 -36.99
C GLU A 456 28.64 -20.88 -37.13
N SER A 457 28.60 -22.00 -36.42
CA SER A 457 27.47 -22.95 -36.41
C SER A 457 26.26 -22.48 -35.60
N SER A 458 26.35 -21.42 -34.81
CA SER A 458 25.26 -21.00 -33.91
C SER A 458 24.96 -19.50 -33.95
N LEU A 459 24.17 -19.11 -34.95
CA LEU A 459 23.68 -17.73 -35.10
C LEU A 459 22.91 -17.24 -33.87
N VAL A 460 22.03 -18.07 -33.31
CA VAL A 460 21.22 -17.70 -32.13
C VAL A 460 22.10 -17.42 -30.91
N LYS A 461 23.05 -18.31 -30.59
CA LYS A 461 23.98 -18.08 -29.47
C LYS A 461 24.80 -16.81 -29.67
N ASN A 462 25.33 -16.60 -30.86
CA ASN A 462 26.13 -15.40 -31.17
C ASN A 462 25.33 -14.10 -30.98
N GLN A 463 24.03 -14.11 -31.31
CA GLN A 463 23.14 -12.98 -31.04
C GLN A 463 22.93 -12.76 -29.53
N LEU A 464 22.73 -13.82 -28.75
CA LEU A 464 22.63 -13.73 -27.28
C LEU A 464 23.90 -13.11 -26.68
N VAL A 465 25.08 -13.63 -27.05
CA VAL A 465 26.38 -13.10 -26.58
C VAL A 465 26.56 -11.63 -26.98
N ALA A 466 26.22 -11.26 -28.22
CA ALA A 466 26.33 -9.88 -28.69
C ALA A 466 25.41 -8.91 -27.93
N VAL A 467 24.15 -9.30 -27.67
CA VAL A 467 23.23 -8.50 -26.86
C VAL A 467 23.71 -8.37 -25.43
N PHE A 468 24.16 -9.47 -24.83
CA PHE A 468 24.66 -9.49 -23.45
C PHE A 468 25.86 -8.55 -23.27
N LEU A 469 26.87 -8.64 -24.14
CA LEU A 469 28.04 -7.74 -24.14
C LEU A 469 27.66 -6.26 -24.26
N ARG A 470 26.67 -5.95 -25.11
CA ARG A 470 26.17 -4.57 -25.24
C ARG A 470 25.53 -4.09 -23.94
N LEU A 471 24.73 -4.91 -23.27
CA LEU A 471 24.06 -4.51 -22.03
C LEU A 471 25.05 -4.31 -20.88
N LEU A 472 26.09 -5.16 -20.79
CA LEU A 472 27.18 -4.98 -19.81
C LEU A 472 27.89 -3.62 -19.97
N GLU A 473 28.08 -3.14 -21.19
CA GLU A 473 28.80 -1.89 -21.48
C GLU A 473 28.07 -0.64 -20.94
N TYR A 474 26.74 -0.68 -20.87
CA TYR A 474 25.91 0.43 -20.40
C TYR A 474 25.44 0.28 -18.96
N TYR A 475 25.77 -0.83 -18.29
CA TYR A 475 25.33 -1.04 -16.91
C TYR A 475 26.12 -0.15 -15.94
N GLN A 476 25.41 0.54 -15.04
CA GLN A 476 25.96 1.52 -14.10
C GLN A 476 25.80 1.08 -12.64
N GLY A 477 26.05 -0.21 -12.37
CA GLY A 477 25.93 -0.80 -11.04
C GLY A 477 27.03 -1.82 -10.75
N VAL A 478 26.81 -2.65 -9.72
CA VAL A 478 27.71 -3.76 -9.36
C VAL A 478 27.10 -5.06 -9.86
N LEU A 479 27.83 -5.76 -10.73
CA LEU A 479 27.42 -7.01 -11.32
C LEU A 479 28.40 -8.12 -10.98
N PHE A 480 27.92 -9.19 -10.36
CA PHE A 480 28.61 -10.46 -10.25
C PHE A 480 28.10 -11.42 -11.31
N LEU A 481 29.03 -12.06 -12.02
CA LEU A 481 28.78 -13.15 -12.95
C LEU A 481 29.38 -14.42 -12.37
N THR A 482 28.65 -15.53 -12.39
CA THR A 482 29.23 -16.85 -12.06
C THR A 482 29.27 -17.76 -13.28
N THR A 483 30.31 -18.59 -13.34
CA THR A 483 30.48 -19.58 -14.40
C THR A 483 31.22 -20.80 -13.87
N ASN A 484 30.88 -21.97 -14.42
CA ASN A 484 31.58 -23.22 -14.14
C ASN A 484 32.59 -23.59 -15.25
N ARG A 485 32.70 -22.81 -16.32
CA ARG A 485 33.46 -23.17 -17.54
C ARG A 485 34.64 -22.25 -17.80
N ILE A 486 35.78 -22.57 -17.21
CA ILE A 486 36.99 -21.71 -17.19
C ILE A 486 37.63 -21.51 -18.60
N SER A 487 37.38 -22.39 -19.57
CA SER A 487 38.21 -22.51 -20.79
C SER A 487 37.54 -22.09 -22.12
N ALA A 488 36.32 -21.54 -22.11
CA ALA A 488 35.55 -21.31 -23.34
C ALA A 488 34.96 -19.88 -23.49
N PHE A 489 35.66 -18.83 -23.06
CA PHE A 489 35.15 -17.46 -23.11
C PHE A 489 35.34 -16.75 -24.45
N ASP A 490 34.34 -15.98 -24.87
CA ASP A 490 34.49 -14.98 -25.93
C ASP A 490 35.48 -13.88 -25.48
N PRO A 491 36.59 -13.65 -26.21
CA PRO A 491 37.58 -12.62 -25.84
C PRO A 491 37.00 -11.21 -25.68
N ALA A 492 35.83 -10.93 -26.28
CA ALA A 492 35.15 -9.63 -26.13
C ALA A 492 34.71 -9.32 -24.68
N PHE A 493 34.69 -10.30 -23.78
CA PHE A 493 34.42 -10.08 -22.36
C PHE A 493 35.61 -9.48 -21.59
N GLU A 494 36.84 -9.67 -22.06
CA GLU A 494 38.05 -9.16 -21.38
C GLU A 494 38.03 -7.64 -21.20
N SER A 495 37.41 -6.90 -22.14
CA SER A 495 37.29 -5.44 -22.06
C SER A 495 36.11 -4.94 -21.22
N ARG A 496 35.27 -5.84 -20.69
CA ARG A 496 34.06 -5.50 -19.91
C ARG A 496 34.10 -6.02 -18.48
N ILE A 497 34.94 -7.01 -18.20
CA ILE A 497 35.17 -7.57 -16.87
C ILE A 497 36.29 -6.80 -16.20
N HIS A 498 36.02 -6.27 -15.01
CA HIS A 498 36.98 -5.45 -14.26
C HIS A 498 37.83 -6.30 -13.32
N LEU A 499 37.26 -7.41 -12.84
CA LEU A 499 37.92 -8.34 -11.93
C LEU A 499 37.47 -9.77 -12.24
N THR A 500 38.43 -10.65 -12.49
CA THR A 500 38.19 -12.09 -12.59
C THR A 500 38.77 -12.77 -11.37
N ILE A 501 37.97 -13.60 -10.71
CA ILE A 501 38.37 -14.36 -9.52
C ILE A 501 38.26 -15.84 -9.84
N ASP A 502 39.42 -16.48 -9.81
CA ASP A 502 39.57 -17.91 -9.95
C ASP A 502 39.35 -18.60 -8.61
N TYR A 503 38.38 -19.51 -8.57
CA TYR A 503 38.15 -20.42 -7.46
C TYR A 503 38.78 -21.77 -7.81
N PRO A 504 40.00 -22.05 -7.30
CA PRO A 504 40.59 -23.37 -7.47
C PRO A 504 39.80 -24.42 -6.70
N MET A 505 40.10 -25.68 -6.97
CA MET A 505 39.66 -26.77 -6.10
C MET A 505 40.09 -26.50 -4.66
N LEU A 506 39.20 -26.76 -3.71
CA LEU A 506 39.47 -26.54 -2.29
C LEU A 506 40.62 -27.45 -1.84
N ASP A 507 41.61 -26.90 -1.16
CA ASP A 507 42.67 -27.68 -0.52
C ASP A 507 42.22 -28.23 0.86
N ARG A 508 43.08 -29.04 1.50
CA ARG A 508 42.82 -29.64 2.82
C ARG A 508 42.54 -28.57 3.88
N GLN A 509 43.29 -27.46 3.89
CA GLN A 509 43.16 -26.40 4.89
C GLN A 509 41.86 -25.62 4.70
N ALA A 510 41.49 -25.31 3.45
CA ALA A 510 40.25 -24.65 3.11
C ALA A 510 39.04 -25.50 3.51
N ARG A 511 39.06 -26.81 3.23
CA ARG A 511 38.00 -27.73 3.68
C ARG A 511 37.91 -27.81 5.19
N GLN A 512 39.03 -27.91 5.90
CA GLN A 512 39.05 -27.89 7.37
C GLN A 512 38.38 -26.63 7.94
N ARG A 513 38.69 -25.45 7.38
CA ARG A 513 38.05 -24.18 7.76
C ARG A 513 36.55 -24.20 7.47
N ILE A 514 36.13 -24.68 6.29
CA ILE A 514 34.71 -24.79 5.92
C ILE A 514 33.95 -25.70 6.89
N TRP A 515 34.53 -26.85 7.26
CA TRP A 515 33.96 -27.74 8.28
C TRP A 515 33.79 -27.02 9.61
N GLY A 516 34.84 -26.33 10.08
CA GLY A 516 34.80 -25.54 11.32
C GLY A 516 33.69 -24.50 11.31
N ASN A 517 33.52 -23.77 10.19
CA ASN A 517 32.48 -22.75 10.03
C ASN A 517 31.07 -23.34 10.09
N PHE A 518 30.81 -24.46 9.40
CA PHE A 518 29.47 -25.07 9.39
C PHE A 518 29.10 -25.78 10.69
N ILE A 519 30.07 -26.38 11.37
CA ILE A 519 29.86 -27.03 12.67
C ILE A 519 29.69 -26.00 13.79
N ASN A 520 30.17 -24.77 13.56
CA ASN A 520 30.35 -23.76 14.60
C ASN A 520 31.11 -24.37 15.79
N ALA A 521 32.32 -24.88 15.51
CA ALA A 521 33.08 -25.74 16.41
C ALA A 521 33.27 -25.14 17.82
N GLU A 522 33.31 -23.82 17.95
CA GLU A 522 33.39 -23.10 19.23
C GLU A 522 32.17 -23.35 20.14
N SER A 523 31.02 -23.71 19.56
CA SER A 523 29.78 -24.02 20.27
C SER A 523 29.53 -25.53 20.41
N GLN A 524 30.43 -26.40 19.93
CA GLN A 524 30.29 -27.87 19.98
C GLN A 524 31.55 -28.51 20.57
N PRO A 525 31.67 -28.57 21.91
CA PRO A 525 32.89 -29.05 22.59
C PRO A 525 33.30 -30.48 22.23
N SER A 526 32.34 -31.31 21.78
CA SER A 526 32.56 -32.69 21.38
C SER A 526 33.28 -32.85 20.03
N ILE A 527 33.50 -31.77 19.27
CA ILE A 527 34.19 -31.81 17.99
C ILE A 527 35.51 -31.04 18.10
N THR A 528 36.62 -31.78 18.14
CA THR A 528 37.96 -31.22 18.34
C THR A 528 38.59 -30.70 17.05
N ALA A 529 39.69 -29.95 17.18
CA ALA A 529 40.49 -29.53 16.02
C ALA A 529 41.02 -30.73 15.20
N ASP A 530 41.31 -31.86 15.86
CA ASP A 530 41.77 -33.08 15.18
C ASP A 530 40.66 -33.73 14.35
N HIS A 531 39.41 -33.73 14.84
CA HIS A 531 38.26 -34.14 14.02
C HIS A 531 38.15 -33.28 12.75
N LEU A 532 38.33 -31.96 12.85
CA LEU A 532 38.32 -31.08 11.68
C LEU A 532 39.49 -31.37 10.72
N ARG A 533 40.68 -31.71 11.22
CA ARG A 533 41.83 -32.12 10.39
C ARG A 533 41.53 -33.41 9.62
N ILE A 534 40.90 -34.39 10.26
CA ILE A 534 40.47 -35.64 9.62
C ILE A 534 39.45 -35.33 8.51
N LEU A 535 38.40 -34.57 8.83
CA LEU A 535 37.36 -34.19 7.88
C LEU A 535 37.88 -33.39 6.68
N GLY A 536 38.96 -32.62 6.86
CA GLY A 536 39.63 -31.88 5.78
C GLY A 536 40.24 -32.76 4.68
N HIS A 537 40.48 -34.05 4.95
CA HIS A 537 40.97 -35.00 3.93
C HIS A 537 39.90 -35.41 2.93
N LEU A 538 38.63 -35.38 3.33
CA LEU A 538 37.53 -35.75 2.45
C LEU A 538 37.49 -34.76 1.29
N GLY A 539 37.58 -35.27 0.05
CA GLY A 539 37.57 -34.49 -1.19
C GLY A 539 36.20 -33.88 -1.52
N LEU A 540 35.54 -33.26 -0.53
CA LEU A 540 34.22 -32.67 -0.63
C LEU A 540 34.30 -31.17 -0.93
N ASN A 541 33.39 -30.68 -1.76
CA ASN A 541 33.18 -29.25 -1.92
C ASN A 541 32.34 -28.66 -0.78
N GLY A 542 32.28 -27.33 -0.67
CA GLY A 542 31.58 -26.66 0.43
C GLY A 542 30.09 -26.99 0.51
N ARG A 543 29.43 -27.19 -0.64
CA ARG A 543 28.02 -27.61 -0.70
C ARG A 543 27.82 -29.01 -0.11
N GLN A 544 28.69 -29.94 -0.47
CA GLN A 544 28.67 -31.31 0.05
C GLN A 544 28.93 -31.34 1.56
N ILE A 545 29.91 -30.56 2.04
CA ILE A 545 30.20 -30.41 3.47
C ILE A 545 28.96 -29.91 4.23
N LYS A 546 28.34 -28.80 3.76
CA LYS A 546 27.10 -28.26 4.34
C LYS A 546 26.00 -29.33 4.43
N HIS A 547 25.83 -30.13 3.38
CA HIS A 547 24.84 -31.20 3.36
C HIS A 547 25.12 -32.27 4.42
N VAL A 548 26.40 -32.69 4.58
CA VAL A 548 26.76 -33.67 5.61
C VAL A 548 26.48 -33.13 7.01
N VAL A 549 26.93 -31.91 7.32
CA VAL A 549 26.68 -31.27 8.63
C VAL A 549 25.19 -31.14 8.91
N LYS A 550 24.39 -30.70 7.93
CA LYS A 550 22.93 -30.57 8.09
C LYS A 550 22.27 -31.92 8.37
N THR A 551 22.63 -32.98 7.64
CA THR A 551 22.09 -34.32 7.89
C THR A 551 22.50 -34.83 9.28
N ALA A 552 23.75 -34.60 9.69
CA ALA A 552 24.24 -35.00 11.01
C ALA A 552 23.51 -34.24 12.14
N ALA A 553 23.23 -32.95 11.95
CA ALA A 553 22.45 -32.15 12.90
C ALA A 553 20.99 -32.63 13.02
N LEU A 554 20.37 -33.05 11.90
CA LEU A 554 19.03 -33.66 11.92
C LEU A 554 19.03 -34.99 12.67
N LEU A 555 20.06 -35.82 12.51
CA LEU A 555 20.23 -37.06 13.26
C LEU A 555 20.36 -36.78 14.77
N ALA A 556 21.23 -35.85 15.15
CA ALA A 556 21.39 -35.42 16.54
C ALA A 556 20.06 -34.94 17.15
N THR A 557 19.30 -34.14 16.40
CA THR A 557 17.99 -33.64 16.82
C THR A 557 16.99 -34.77 17.02
N ALA A 558 16.96 -35.76 16.12
CA ALA A 558 16.09 -36.93 16.24
C ALA A 558 16.44 -37.79 17.48
N GLU A 559 17.72 -37.84 17.84
CA GLU A 559 18.22 -38.50 19.05
C GLU A 559 18.11 -37.64 20.31
N GLN A 560 17.60 -36.40 20.20
CA GLN A 560 17.52 -35.42 21.29
C GLN A 560 18.89 -35.11 21.94
N THR A 561 19.95 -35.13 21.14
CA THR A 561 21.32 -34.82 21.57
C THR A 561 21.90 -33.62 20.80
N THR A 562 23.02 -33.08 21.26
CA THR A 562 23.80 -32.09 20.51
C THR A 562 24.59 -32.75 19.38
N LEU A 563 25.04 -31.96 18.40
CA LEU A 563 25.86 -32.49 17.30
C LEU A 563 27.20 -33.02 17.83
N ARG A 564 27.45 -34.32 17.66
CA ARG A 564 28.72 -34.97 17.98
C ARG A 564 29.38 -35.53 16.72
N PHE A 565 30.65 -35.91 16.84
CA PHE A 565 31.43 -36.43 15.72
C PHE A 565 30.83 -37.74 15.18
N GLU A 566 30.27 -38.59 16.04
CA GLU A 566 29.67 -39.88 15.67
C GLU A 566 28.49 -39.71 14.69
N HIS A 567 27.71 -38.62 14.81
CA HIS A 567 26.64 -38.33 13.85
C HIS A 567 27.22 -38.00 12.47
N ILE A 568 28.33 -37.26 12.42
CA ILE A 568 29.02 -36.90 11.17
C ILE A 568 29.61 -38.17 10.54
N GLU A 569 30.30 -39.00 11.33
CA GLU A 569 30.83 -40.29 10.88
C GLU A 569 29.73 -41.20 10.32
N THR A 570 28.58 -41.26 11.00
CA THR A 570 27.43 -42.03 10.54
C THR A 570 26.96 -41.57 9.16
N VAL A 571 26.82 -40.26 8.93
CA VAL A 571 26.43 -39.71 7.63
C VAL A 571 27.47 -39.97 6.55
N ILE A 572 28.75 -39.84 6.88
CA ILE A 572 29.88 -40.12 5.97
C ILE A 572 29.86 -41.59 5.55
N LYS A 573 29.69 -42.51 6.50
CA LYS A 573 29.59 -43.96 6.25
C LYS A 573 28.41 -44.31 5.36
N VAL A 574 27.23 -43.74 5.63
CA VAL A 574 26.02 -43.95 4.80
C VAL A 574 26.23 -43.46 3.37
N LYS A 575 27.03 -42.41 3.18
CA LYS A 575 27.39 -41.88 1.85
C LYS A 575 28.51 -42.66 1.15
N GLY A 576 29.07 -43.70 1.77
CA GLY A 576 30.17 -44.50 1.21
C GLY A 576 31.49 -43.74 1.13
N LEU A 577 31.70 -42.74 1.99
CA LEU A 577 32.95 -41.99 2.07
C LEU A 577 33.85 -42.63 3.13
N GLU A 578 35.16 -42.70 2.87
CA GLU A 578 36.14 -43.26 3.80
C GLU A 578 36.88 -42.16 4.57
N LEU A 579 36.97 -42.30 5.90
CA LEU A 579 37.80 -41.45 6.75
C LEU A 579 39.19 -42.05 6.82
N HIS A 580 40.18 -41.37 6.25
CA HIS A 580 41.58 -41.74 6.47
C HIS A 580 42.00 -41.29 7.87
N GLN A 581 42.15 -42.25 8.79
CA GLN A 581 42.87 -42.02 10.03
C GLN A 581 44.37 -42.06 9.68
N GLU A 582 45.09 -40.95 9.90
CA GLU A 582 46.54 -41.00 9.94
C GLU A 582 46.91 -41.98 11.07
N LYS A 583 47.54 -43.11 10.73
CA LYS A 583 48.32 -43.83 11.74
C LYS A 583 49.36 -42.82 12.19
N HIS A 584 49.41 -42.51 13.48
CA HIS A 584 50.61 -41.91 14.05
C HIS A 584 51.76 -42.82 13.63
N ASP A 585 52.67 -42.30 12.82
CA ASP A 585 54.03 -42.83 12.72
C ASP A 585 54.66 -42.61 14.10
N GLU A 586 54.35 -43.51 15.03
CA GLU A 586 55.30 -43.92 16.05
C GLU A 586 56.30 -44.81 15.32
N ASP A 587 57.43 -44.24 14.89
CA ASP A 587 58.71 -44.94 14.78
C ASP A 587 59.87 -43.93 14.60
N GLU A 588 60.71 -43.92 15.63
CA GLU A 588 62.09 -43.39 15.82
C GLU A 588 62.36 -41.88 15.96
#